data_AF-A0A9D4MK20-F1
#
_entry.id   AF-A0A9D4MK20-F1
#
_cell.length_a   1.000
_cell.length_b   1.000
_cell.length_c   1.000
_cell.angle_alpha   90.00
_cell.angle_beta   90.00
_cell.angle_gamma   90.00
#
_symmetry.space_group_name_H-M   'P 1'
#
loop_
_entity.id
_entity.type
_entity.pdbx_description
1 polymer ?
#
loop_
_entity_poly.entity_id
_entity_poly.type
_entity_poly.pdbx_seq_one_letter_code
_entity_poly.pdbx_strand_id
1 'polypeptide(L)'
;MAEIKAVKEVKPGDAIIFHYWGIDHEGIVASVTTDPEDKKLGIVHVIHYAFNFPITRTIKEERFFFDLNQHNISKKVYEHVQQYDAATTIERARARVGEQRHNAFNNTSRHLVEWAKVGNDSTMLENGTFPVNNGIMRRYNAYSWHDLEEGCIFDYSYYGIRHQGVVTKVNMQDNMVTVVHYGTRGIFSRRTVMKEDVPIDFKMQALMIYRCDPAFKHNTPEEVITKAEQRIGEQSWKIMSNSSWKFCLHCIFN
;
A
#
# COMPACT_ATOMS: atom_id res chain seq x y z
N MET A 1 10.05 -18.71 8.03
CA MET A 1 8.78 -19.07 8.70
C MET A 1 9.12 -19.86 9.96
N ALA A 2 8.33 -19.71 11.03
CA ALA A 2 8.49 -20.48 12.25
C ALA A 2 7.23 -21.34 12.47
N GLU A 3 7.42 -22.64 12.68
CA GLU A 3 6.32 -23.56 13.02
C GLU A 3 5.74 -23.21 14.40
N ILE A 4 4.41 -23.23 14.51
CA ILE A 4 3.70 -23.01 15.78
C ILE A 4 3.41 -24.37 16.41
N LYS A 5 3.89 -24.59 17.64
CA LYS A 5 3.73 -25.88 18.35
C LYS A 5 2.62 -25.84 19.40
N ALA A 6 2.18 -24.65 19.78
CA ALA A 6 1.07 -24.42 20.69
C ALA A 6 0.32 -23.14 20.31
N VAL A 7 -1.00 -23.12 20.41
CA VAL A 7 -1.83 -21.97 19.99
C VAL A 7 -1.48 -20.71 20.79
N LYS A 8 -1.04 -20.86 22.05
CA LYS A 8 -0.54 -19.76 22.89
C LYS A 8 0.70 -19.03 22.36
N GLU A 9 1.41 -19.62 21.38
CA GLU A 9 2.56 -18.99 20.72
C GLU A 9 2.10 -17.95 19.69
N VAL A 10 0.85 -18.05 19.23
CA VAL A 10 0.19 -17.06 18.39
C VAL A 10 -0.22 -15.87 19.25
N LYS A 11 0.16 -14.67 18.82
CA LYS A 11 -0.13 -13.42 19.53
C LYS A 11 -0.89 -12.43 18.63
N PRO A 12 -1.70 -11.53 19.20
CA PRO A 12 -2.24 -10.39 18.46
C PRO A 12 -1.12 -9.65 17.71
N GLY A 13 -1.37 -9.30 16.45
CA GLY A 13 -0.43 -8.66 15.54
C GLY A 13 0.54 -9.62 14.84
N ASP A 14 0.47 -10.92 15.10
CA ASP A 14 1.26 -11.90 14.34
C ASP A 14 0.72 -12.06 12.92
N ALA A 15 1.65 -12.21 11.98
CA ALA A 15 1.38 -12.68 10.63
C ALA A 15 1.42 -14.21 10.62
N ILE A 16 0.34 -14.85 10.21
CA ILE A 16 0.26 -16.31 10.16
C ILE A 16 -0.06 -16.80 8.76
N ILE A 17 0.43 -18.01 8.45
CA ILE A 17 0.07 -18.80 7.29
C ILE A 17 -0.74 -19.99 7.78
N PHE A 18 -1.91 -20.20 7.20
CA PHE A 18 -2.84 -21.27 7.55
C PHE A 18 -3.58 -21.77 6.31
N HIS A 19 -4.14 -22.96 6.40
CA HIS A 19 -4.88 -23.53 5.28
C HIS A 19 -6.32 -23.00 5.25
N TYR A 20 -6.75 -22.44 4.11
CA TYR A 20 -8.10 -21.90 3.92
C TYR A 20 -8.60 -22.28 2.53
N TRP A 21 -9.73 -23.00 2.46
CA TRP A 21 -10.33 -23.43 1.20
C TRP A 21 -9.37 -24.23 0.28
N GLY A 22 -8.56 -25.12 0.84
CA GLY A 22 -7.69 -25.98 0.04
C GLY A 22 -6.35 -25.34 -0.36
N ILE A 23 -6.07 -24.10 0.06
CA ILE A 23 -4.83 -23.38 -0.29
C ILE A 23 -4.18 -22.74 0.94
N ASP A 24 -2.87 -22.54 0.87
CA ASP A 24 -2.16 -21.73 1.87
C ASP A 24 -2.60 -20.28 1.78
N HIS A 25 -2.88 -19.71 2.95
CA HIS A 25 -3.47 -18.39 3.09
C HIS A 25 -2.77 -17.62 4.19
N GLU A 26 -2.71 -16.29 4.05
CA GLU A 26 -2.04 -15.42 5.01
C GLU A 26 -3.06 -14.52 5.70
N GLY A 27 -2.84 -14.22 6.99
CA GLY A 27 -3.66 -13.27 7.73
C GLY A 27 -2.95 -12.65 8.91
N ILE A 28 -3.53 -11.56 9.43
CA ILE A 28 -3.08 -10.89 10.66
C ILE A 28 -3.96 -11.34 11.81
N VAL A 29 -3.34 -11.78 12.90
CA VAL A 29 -4.04 -12.17 14.12
C VAL A 29 -4.56 -10.93 14.84
N ALA A 30 -5.88 -10.79 14.96
CA ALA A 30 -6.52 -9.71 15.69
C ALA A 30 -6.65 -10.03 17.19
N SER A 31 -6.97 -11.27 17.52
CA SER A 31 -7.05 -11.77 18.91
C SER A 31 -6.90 -13.28 18.96
N VAL A 32 -6.53 -13.79 20.15
CA VAL A 32 -6.35 -15.22 20.43
C VAL A 32 -7.00 -15.55 21.74
N THR A 33 -7.76 -16.64 21.78
CA THR A 33 -8.28 -17.26 23.00
C THR A 33 -7.85 -18.72 23.00
N THR A 34 -6.97 -19.08 23.93
CA THR A 34 -6.47 -20.45 24.07
C THR A 34 -7.36 -21.25 25.00
N ASP A 35 -7.49 -22.55 24.74
CA ASP A 35 -8.04 -23.46 25.72
C ASP A 35 -7.06 -23.58 26.92
N PRO A 36 -7.52 -23.38 28.17
CA PRO A 36 -6.66 -23.47 29.34
C PRO A 36 -6.11 -24.88 29.59
N GLU A 37 -6.86 -25.91 29.18
CA GLU A 37 -6.53 -27.32 29.40
C GLU A 37 -5.76 -27.93 28.22
N ASP A 38 -6.03 -27.47 26.99
CA ASP A 38 -5.31 -27.94 25.79
C ASP A 38 -4.57 -26.82 25.04
N LYS A 39 -3.24 -26.83 25.17
CA LYS A 39 -2.34 -25.84 24.53
C LYS A 39 -2.36 -25.90 23.00
N LYS A 40 -2.94 -26.94 22.38
CA LYS A 40 -3.07 -27.11 20.93
C LYS A 40 -4.40 -26.66 20.37
N LEU A 41 -5.37 -26.33 21.23
CA LEU A 41 -6.69 -25.84 20.84
C LEU A 41 -6.85 -24.35 21.13
N GLY A 42 -7.53 -23.65 20.23
CA GLY A 42 -7.94 -22.29 20.50
C GLY A 42 -8.73 -21.64 19.39
N ILE A 43 -9.27 -20.47 19.71
CA ILE A 43 -10.00 -19.60 18.80
C ILE A 43 -9.08 -18.44 18.44
N VAL A 44 -8.90 -18.20 17.15
CA VAL A 44 -8.09 -17.09 16.65
C VAL A 44 -8.94 -16.24 15.71
N HIS A 45 -9.00 -14.95 15.99
CA HIS A 45 -9.59 -13.98 15.07
C HIS A 45 -8.51 -13.52 14.10
N VAL A 46 -8.77 -13.67 12.81
CA VAL A 46 -7.80 -13.40 11.75
C VAL A 46 -8.39 -12.38 10.76
N ILE A 47 -7.64 -11.33 10.47
CA ILE A 47 -7.95 -10.38 9.41
C ILE A 47 -7.24 -10.86 8.14
N HIS A 48 -8.01 -11.25 7.12
CA HIS A 48 -7.49 -11.84 5.89
C HIS A 48 -8.43 -11.62 4.70
N TYR A 49 -7.98 -11.96 3.49
CA TYR A 49 -8.79 -11.93 2.29
C TYR A 49 -9.70 -13.18 2.19
N ALA A 50 -10.90 -13.09 2.75
CA ALA A 50 -11.89 -14.15 2.74
C ALA A 50 -12.52 -14.35 1.35
N PHE A 51 -12.89 -15.58 1.03
CA PHE A 51 -13.60 -15.91 -0.21
C PHE A 51 -15.09 -15.61 -0.06
N ASN A 52 -15.67 -14.89 -1.01
CA ASN A 52 -17.09 -14.61 -1.10
C ASN A 52 -17.65 -15.21 -2.39
N PHE A 53 -18.79 -15.88 -2.28
CA PHE A 53 -19.52 -16.38 -3.45
C PHE A 53 -20.33 -15.24 -4.10
N PRO A 54 -20.38 -15.08 -5.44
CA PRO A 54 -19.73 -15.90 -6.47
C PRO A 54 -18.42 -15.27 -7.00
N ILE A 55 -17.28 -15.60 -6.36
CA ILE A 55 -15.92 -15.33 -6.85
C ILE A 55 -15.43 -13.88 -6.62
N THR A 56 -15.80 -13.28 -5.50
CA THR A 56 -15.06 -12.10 -5.00
C THR A 56 -14.26 -12.49 -3.77
N ARG A 57 -13.23 -11.71 -3.43
CA ARG A 57 -12.62 -11.80 -2.11
C ARG A 57 -12.74 -10.48 -1.42
N THR A 58 -12.95 -10.52 -0.11
CA THR A 58 -13.10 -9.32 0.71
C THR A 58 -12.29 -9.48 1.96
N ILE A 59 -11.61 -8.42 2.37
CA ILE A 59 -10.91 -8.43 3.66
C ILE A 59 -11.95 -8.50 4.77
N LYS A 60 -11.84 -9.51 5.63
CA LYS A 60 -12.71 -9.71 6.78
C LYS A 60 -11.89 -10.07 8.01
N GLU A 61 -12.44 -9.74 9.18
CA GLU A 61 -12.02 -10.32 10.44
C GLU A 61 -12.91 -11.55 10.70
N GLU A 62 -12.36 -12.75 10.49
CA GLU A 62 -13.08 -14.02 10.67
C GLU A 62 -12.54 -14.78 11.88
N ARG A 63 -13.42 -15.58 12.50
CA ARG A 63 -13.11 -16.41 13.65
C ARG A 63 -12.77 -17.82 13.18
N PHE A 64 -11.57 -18.29 13.48
CA PHE A 64 -11.11 -19.64 13.18
C PHE A 64 -10.95 -20.46 14.47
N PHE A 65 -11.38 -21.72 14.43
CA PHE A 65 -11.03 -22.70 15.45
C PHE A 65 -9.82 -23.50 14.97
N PHE A 66 -8.74 -23.46 15.73
CA PHE A 66 -7.51 -24.16 15.40
C PHE A 66 -7.25 -25.32 16.36
N ASP A 67 -7.11 -26.51 15.79
CA ASP A 67 -6.53 -27.70 16.41
C ASP A 67 -5.20 -28.00 15.72
N LEU A 68 -4.07 -27.80 16.41
CA LEU A 68 -2.74 -28.01 15.85
C LEU A 68 -2.41 -29.49 15.56
N ASN A 69 -3.27 -30.43 15.94
CA ASN A 69 -3.14 -31.83 15.48
C ASN A 69 -3.73 -32.04 14.08
N GLN A 70 -4.63 -31.15 13.64
CA GLN A 70 -5.34 -31.25 12.37
C GLN A 70 -4.95 -30.14 11.39
N HIS A 71 -4.58 -28.97 11.91
CA HIS A 71 -4.28 -27.79 11.14
C HIS A 71 -2.80 -27.43 11.22
N ASN A 72 -2.18 -27.23 10.07
CA ASN A 72 -0.84 -26.67 9.98
C ASN A 72 -0.94 -25.14 9.97
N ILE A 73 -0.32 -24.52 10.97
CA ILE A 73 -0.23 -23.06 11.10
C ILE A 73 1.22 -22.72 11.35
N SER A 74 1.71 -21.71 10.62
CA SER A 74 3.05 -21.20 10.83
C SER A 74 3.03 -19.69 10.98
N LYS A 75 3.99 -19.17 11.72
CA LYS A 75 4.22 -17.74 11.87
C LYS A 75 5.15 -17.26 10.77
N LYS A 76 4.73 -16.21 10.07
CA LYS A 76 5.59 -15.51 9.11
C LYS A 76 6.51 -14.58 9.89
N VAL A 77 7.81 -14.71 9.66
CA VAL A 77 8.86 -13.95 10.37
C VAL A 77 9.51 -13.00 9.38
N TYR A 78 9.56 -11.74 9.76
CA TYR A 78 10.11 -10.64 8.97
C TYR A 78 11.46 -10.22 9.56
N GLU A 79 12.52 -10.95 9.20
CA GLU A 79 13.87 -10.64 9.65
C GLU A 79 14.42 -9.44 8.86
N HIS A 80 15.26 -8.63 9.50
CA HIS A 80 15.97 -7.50 8.87
C HIS A 80 15.11 -6.35 8.31
N VAL A 81 13.83 -6.30 8.65
CA VAL A 81 12.94 -5.17 8.32
C VAL A 81 12.29 -4.62 9.58
N GLN A 82 12.10 -3.29 9.61
CA GLN A 82 11.36 -2.65 10.68
C GLN A 82 9.89 -3.13 10.63
N GLN A 83 9.38 -3.57 11.77
CA GLN A 83 8.00 -4.04 11.91
C GLN A 83 7.22 -3.04 12.76
N TYR A 84 5.95 -2.85 12.44
CA TYR A 84 5.04 -2.17 13.34
C TYR A 84 4.77 -3.02 14.58
N ASP A 85 4.46 -2.35 15.69
CA ASP A 85 3.98 -3.02 16.89
C ASP A 85 2.64 -3.74 16.62
N ALA A 86 2.20 -4.56 17.57
CA ALA A 86 1.00 -5.37 17.43
C ALA A 86 -0.27 -4.53 17.26
N ALA A 87 -0.43 -3.45 18.03
CA ALA A 87 -1.62 -2.61 17.99
C ALA A 87 -1.73 -1.90 16.64
N THR A 88 -0.64 -1.27 16.19
CA THR A 88 -0.52 -0.61 14.89
C THR A 88 -0.75 -1.59 13.74
N THR A 89 -0.16 -2.80 13.82
CA THR A 89 -0.37 -3.85 12.79
C THR A 89 -1.86 -4.20 12.65
N ILE A 90 -2.55 -4.41 13.78
CA ILE A 90 -3.97 -4.76 13.80
C ILE A 90 -4.82 -3.59 13.31
N GLU A 91 -4.55 -2.37 13.77
CA GLU A 91 -5.26 -1.17 13.34
C GLU A 91 -5.17 -0.99 11.82
N ARG A 92 -3.95 -1.10 11.27
CA ARG A 92 -3.72 -1.06 9.83
C ARG A 92 -4.55 -2.13 9.12
N ALA A 93 -4.45 -3.39 9.54
CA ALA A 93 -5.21 -4.48 8.93
C ALA A 93 -6.74 -4.23 8.97
N ARG A 94 -7.26 -3.72 10.11
CA ARG A 94 -8.67 -3.37 10.28
C ARG A 94 -9.13 -2.23 9.40
N ALA A 95 -8.26 -1.23 9.15
CA ALA A 95 -8.57 -0.12 8.27
C ALA A 95 -8.87 -0.56 6.82
N ARG A 96 -8.54 -1.81 6.44
CA ARG A 96 -8.84 -2.39 5.13
C ARG A 96 -9.98 -3.40 5.13
N VAL A 97 -10.62 -3.68 6.28
CA VAL A 97 -11.79 -4.57 6.34
C VAL A 97 -12.92 -4.04 5.45
N GLY A 98 -13.53 -4.92 4.67
CA GLY A 98 -14.54 -4.60 3.65
C GLY A 98 -13.98 -4.32 2.26
N GLU A 99 -12.65 -4.21 2.10
CA GLU A 99 -12.02 -4.03 0.79
C GLU A 99 -12.19 -5.27 -0.09
N GLN A 100 -12.68 -5.09 -1.33
CA GLN A 100 -12.96 -6.20 -2.28
C GLN A 100 -11.94 -6.29 -3.44
N ARG A 101 -10.73 -5.78 -3.25
CA ARG A 101 -9.78 -5.45 -4.33
C ARG A 101 -8.77 -6.55 -4.62
N HIS A 102 -9.15 -7.78 -4.31
CA HIS A 102 -8.27 -8.92 -4.52
C HIS A 102 -7.94 -9.08 -6.00
N ASN A 103 -6.66 -9.24 -6.31
CA ASN A 103 -6.19 -9.63 -7.63
C ASN A 103 -5.14 -10.75 -7.46
N ALA A 104 -5.19 -11.76 -8.32
CA ALA A 104 -4.29 -12.91 -8.20
C ALA A 104 -2.81 -12.53 -8.37
N PHE A 105 -2.55 -11.46 -9.12
CA PHE A 105 -1.21 -10.95 -9.41
C PHE A 105 -0.79 -9.77 -8.51
N ASN A 106 -1.73 -9.14 -7.80
CA ASN A 106 -1.47 -7.98 -6.94
C ASN A 106 -2.54 -7.89 -5.85
N ASN A 107 -2.22 -7.39 -4.66
CA ASN A 107 -3.22 -7.25 -3.58
C ASN A 107 -3.85 -8.59 -3.11
N THR A 108 -3.00 -9.59 -2.90
CA THR A 108 -3.36 -10.90 -2.31
C THR A 108 -3.38 -10.84 -0.77
N SER A 109 -3.73 -11.96 -0.10
CA SER A 109 -3.59 -12.12 1.36
C SER A 109 -2.18 -11.78 1.85
N ARG A 110 -1.16 -12.21 1.10
CA ARG A 110 0.24 -11.87 1.37
C ARG A 110 0.49 -10.38 1.40
N HIS A 111 0.01 -9.66 0.38
CA HIS A 111 0.18 -8.21 0.29
C HIS A 111 -0.50 -7.47 1.45
N LEU A 112 -1.69 -7.95 1.88
CA LEU A 112 -2.36 -7.40 3.06
C LEU A 112 -1.50 -7.58 4.32
N VAL A 113 -1.00 -8.78 4.56
CA VAL A 113 -0.19 -9.10 5.74
C VAL A 113 1.10 -8.30 5.75
N GLU A 114 1.80 -8.22 4.62
CA GLU A 114 3.03 -7.44 4.49
C GLU A 114 2.77 -5.95 4.71
N TRP A 115 1.76 -5.39 4.06
CA TRP A 115 1.38 -3.99 4.24
C TRP A 115 0.98 -3.67 5.69
N ALA A 116 0.28 -4.58 6.37
CA ALA A 116 -0.11 -4.38 7.77
C ALA A 116 1.10 -4.47 8.71
N LYS A 117 2.01 -5.43 8.48
CA LYS A 117 3.08 -5.76 9.43
C LYS A 117 4.35 -4.91 9.28
N VAL A 118 4.75 -4.64 8.05
CA VAL A 118 6.01 -3.94 7.71
C VAL A 118 5.77 -2.72 6.82
N GLY A 119 4.50 -2.43 6.51
CA GLY A 119 4.15 -1.28 5.69
C GLY A 119 4.63 -1.38 4.26
N ASN A 120 4.84 -0.20 3.69
CA ASN A 120 5.41 -0.05 2.37
C ASN A 120 6.94 -0.31 2.38
N ASP A 121 7.58 -0.46 3.55
CA ASP A 121 8.99 -0.82 3.70
C ASP A 121 9.31 -2.30 3.39
N SER A 122 8.29 -3.12 3.06
CA SER A 122 8.43 -4.49 2.53
C SER A 122 9.27 -4.62 1.24
N THR A 123 9.79 -3.52 0.71
CA THR A 123 10.76 -3.40 -0.38
C THR A 123 11.96 -4.36 -0.34
N MET A 124 12.22 -5.04 0.79
CA MET A 124 13.27 -6.06 0.92
C MET A 124 12.82 -7.50 0.61
N LEU A 125 11.52 -7.81 0.52
CA LEU A 125 11.04 -9.21 0.62
C LEU A 125 10.29 -9.78 -0.59
N GLU A 126 10.26 -9.09 -1.74
CA GLU A 126 10.14 -9.65 -3.10
C GLU A 126 9.52 -8.60 -4.05
N ASN A 127 10.26 -8.21 -5.10
CA ASN A 127 9.73 -7.71 -6.38
C ASN A 127 8.83 -6.44 -6.42
N GLY A 128 9.09 -5.42 -5.58
CA GLY A 128 8.28 -4.18 -5.59
C GLY A 128 9.02 -2.89 -5.94
N THR A 129 10.26 -2.73 -5.46
CA THR A 129 11.07 -1.53 -5.70
C THR A 129 11.81 -1.66 -7.02
N PHE A 130 11.31 -0.94 -8.02
CA PHE A 130 12.15 -0.61 -9.15
C PHE A 130 12.89 0.66 -8.72
N PRO A 131 14.20 0.60 -8.41
CA PRO A 131 14.96 1.81 -8.17
C PRO A 131 14.77 2.71 -9.38
N VAL A 132 14.05 3.82 -9.19
CA VAL A 132 13.91 4.83 -10.22
C VAL A 132 14.93 5.90 -9.91
N ASN A 133 15.66 6.35 -10.93
CA ASN A 133 16.72 7.33 -10.78
C ASN A 133 17.85 6.83 -9.84
N ASN A 134 18.46 5.69 -10.17
CA ASN A 134 19.58 5.09 -9.42
C ASN A 134 19.29 4.77 -7.95
N GLY A 135 18.03 4.49 -7.60
CA GLY A 135 17.63 4.11 -6.24
C GLY A 135 17.24 5.28 -5.33
N ILE A 136 17.30 6.51 -5.83
CA ILE A 136 16.91 7.72 -5.07
C ILE A 136 15.40 7.74 -4.84
N MET A 137 14.61 7.29 -5.82
CA MET A 137 13.16 7.19 -5.71
C MET A 137 12.74 5.72 -5.59
N ARG A 138 11.88 5.45 -4.61
CA ARG A 138 11.26 4.14 -4.40
C ARG A 138 9.81 4.20 -4.85
N ARG A 139 9.39 3.19 -5.62
CA ARG A 139 8.01 3.02 -6.09
C ARG A 139 7.26 2.10 -5.14
N TYR A 140 6.03 2.48 -4.78
CA TYR A 140 5.14 1.73 -3.90
C TYR A 140 3.77 1.58 -4.55
N ASN A 141 3.12 0.46 -4.31
CA ASN A 141 1.71 0.31 -4.63
C ASN A 141 0.88 0.92 -3.51
N ALA A 142 0.01 1.88 -3.83
CA ALA A 142 -0.97 2.39 -2.90
C ALA A 142 -2.24 1.54 -3.03
N TYR A 143 -2.64 0.90 -1.93
CA TYR A 143 -3.82 0.01 -1.89
C TYR A 143 -5.02 0.64 -1.21
N SER A 144 -4.79 1.71 -0.46
CA SER A 144 -5.79 2.43 0.31
C SER A 144 -5.51 3.93 0.33
N TRP A 145 -6.52 4.70 0.74
CA TRP A 145 -6.39 6.13 0.96
C TRP A 145 -5.31 6.50 1.98
N HIS A 146 -5.01 5.61 2.93
CA HIS A 146 -3.98 5.80 3.96
C HIS A 146 -2.56 5.64 3.42
N ASP A 147 -2.40 5.15 2.18
CA ASP A 147 -1.09 5.05 1.52
C ASP A 147 -0.71 6.36 0.81
N LEU A 148 -1.68 7.22 0.54
CA LEU A 148 -1.47 8.50 -0.11
C LEU A 148 -1.04 9.54 0.94
N GLU A 149 0.06 10.19 0.66
CA GLU A 149 0.61 11.25 1.50
C GLU A 149 0.74 12.52 0.66
N GLU A 150 0.43 13.66 1.26
CA GLU A 150 0.72 14.95 0.64
C GLU A 150 2.24 15.08 0.39
N GLY A 151 2.62 15.71 -0.71
CA GLY A 151 4.02 15.84 -1.15
C GLY A 151 4.60 14.63 -1.87
N CYS A 152 3.92 13.47 -1.90
CA CYS A 152 4.40 12.32 -2.68
C CYS A 152 4.15 12.49 -4.20
N ILE A 153 4.86 11.72 -5.02
CA ILE A 153 4.52 11.62 -6.45
C ILE A 153 3.48 10.54 -6.63
N PHE A 154 2.39 10.90 -7.29
CA PHE A 154 1.30 10.01 -7.64
C PHE A 154 1.31 9.71 -9.14
N ASP A 155 1.23 8.43 -9.52
CA ASP A 155 1.18 7.96 -10.91
C ASP A 155 -0.21 7.41 -11.24
N TYR A 156 -0.79 7.97 -12.29
CA TYR A 156 -2.19 7.78 -12.68
C TYR A 156 -2.37 7.84 -14.19
N SER A 157 -3.54 7.39 -14.65
CA SER A 157 -3.91 7.50 -16.06
C SER A 157 -4.44 8.90 -16.37
N TYR A 158 -3.80 9.60 -17.29
CA TYR A 158 -4.21 10.91 -17.78
C TYR A 158 -4.36 10.84 -19.30
N TYR A 159 -5.59 11.00 -19.82
CA TYR A 159 -5.91 10.76 -21.24
C TYR A 159 -5.40 9.39 -21.77
N GLY A 160 -5.49 8.34 -20.95
CA GLY A 160 -5.10 6.97 -21.33
C GLY A 160 -3.59 6.70 -21.30
N ILE A 161 -2.75 7.68 -20.95
CA ILE A 161 -1.31 7.50 -20.76
C ILE A 161 -0.94 7.58 -19.28
N ARG A 162 0.13 6.89 -18.86
CA ARG A 162 0.68 7.05 -17.50
C ARG A 162 1.23 8.45 -17.33
N HIS A 163 0.92 9.05 -16.19
CA HIS A 163 1.22 10.43 -15.88
C HIS A 163 1.53 10.59 -14.40
N GLN A 164 2.28 11.62 -14.04
CA GLN A 164 2.71 11.84 -12.66
C GLN A 164 2.38 13.24 -12.18
N GLY A 165 2.01 13.37 -10.91
CA GLY A 165 1.79 14.65 -10.26
C GLY A 165 2.25 14.63 -8.81
N VAL A 166 2.52 15.81 -8.25
CA VAL A 166 2.73 16.01 -6.83
C VAL A 166 1.36 16.07 -6.15
N VAL A 167 1.13 15.21 -5.16
CA VAL A 167 -0.10 15.24 -4.35
C VAL A 167 -0.08 16.46 -3.45
N THR A 168 -1.07 17.34 -3.58
CA THR A 168 -1.21 18.52 -2.71
C THR A 168 -2.35 18.39 -1.72
N LYS A 169 -3.27 17.46 -1.93
CA LYS A 169 -4.40 17.20 -1.03
C LYS A 169 -4.98 15.81 -1.25
N VAL A 170 -5.30 15.11 -0.18
CA VAL A 170 -6.04 13.83 -0.22
C VAL A 170 -7.43 14.04 0.38
N ASN A 171 -8.48 13.88 -0.43
CA ASN A 171 -9.87 13.98 0.02
C ASN A 171 -10.56 12.62 -0.04
N MET A 172 -10.52 11.91 1.08
CA MET A 172 -11.08 10.57 1.21
C MET A 172 -12.62 10.54 1.10
N GLN A 173 -13.30 11.63 1.50
CA GLN A 173 -14.76 11.70 1.50
C GLN A 173 -15.30 11.75 0.06
N ASP A 174 -14.65 12.53 -0.79
CA ASP A 174 -15.07 12.72 -2.18
C ASP A 174 -14.38 11.74 -3.15
N ASN A 175 -13.50 10.88 -2.64
CA ASN A 175 -12.63 10.01 -3.44
C ASN A 175 -11.79 10.78 -4.48
N MET A 176 -11.23 11.93 -4.07
CA MET A 176 -10.43 12.79 -4.93
C MET A 176 -9.01 12.98 -4.38
N VAL A 177 -8.04 13.08 -5.28
CA VAL A 177 -6.68 13.54 -4.98
C VAL A 177 -6.40 14.79 -5.79
N THR A 178 -6.07 15.89 -5.13
CA THR A 178 -5.61 17.08 -5.83
C THR A 178 -4.13 16.92 -6.14
N VAL A 179 -3.77 17.06 -7.42
CA VAL A 179 -2.39 17.01 -7.87
C VAL A 179 -1.99 18.27 -8.60
N VAL A 180 -0.72 18.64 -8.46
CA VAL A 180 -0.06 19.57 -9.37
C VAL A 180 0.84 18.77 -10.31
N HIS A 181 0.66 18.95 -11.61
CA HIS A 181 1.37 18.18 -12.62
C HIS A 181 1.60 18.97 -13.90
N TYR A 182 2.54 18.49 -14.71
CA TYR A 182 2.85 19.06 -16.01
C TYR A 182 2.02 18.38 -17.11
N GLY A 183 0.81 18.89 -17.33
CA GLY A 183 -0.22 18.30 -18.17
C GLY A 183 -0.59 19.13 -19.40
N THR A 184 -1.70 18.78 -20.04
CA THR A 184 -2.31 19.53 -21.14
C THR A 184 -3.83 19.39 -21.03
N ARG A 185 -4.57 20.48 -21.22
CA ARG A 185 -6.05 20.48 -21.19
C ARG A 185 -6.70 20.02 -22.51
N GLY A 186 -6.03 19.10 -23.22
CA GLY A 186 -6.43 18.63 -24.54
C GLY A 186 -5.26 18.36 -25.49
N ILE A 187 -5.57 17.72 -26.62
CA ILE A 187 -4.57 17.27 -27.61
C ILE A 187 -3.88 18.46 -28.31
N PHE A 188 -4.55 19.61 -28.40
CA PHE A 188 -4.06 20.80 -29.10
C PHE A 188 -3.63 21.95 -28.17
N SER A 189 -3.79 21.81 -26.85
CA SER A 189 -3.36 22.85 -25.92
C SER A 189 -1.86 22.78 -25.64
N ARG A 190 -1.27 23.93 -25.32
CA ARG A 190 0.09 23.97 -24.78
C ARG A 190 0.12 23.27 -23.45
N ARG A 191 1.19 22.49 -23.22
CA ARG A 191 1.44 21.89 -21.92
C ARG A 191 1.77 22.96 -20.90
N THR A 192 1.21 22.84 -19.71
CA THR A 192 1.43 23.77 -18.61
C THR A 192 1.41 23.03 -17.30
N VAL A 193 2.05 23.61 -16.28
CA VAL A 193 1.85 23.14 -14.90
C VAL A 193 0.46 23.55 -14.46
N MET A 194 -0.34 22.58 -14.03
CA MET A 194 -1.73 22.80 -13.62
C MET A 194 -2.05 22.01 -12.36
N LYS A 195 -3.08 22.48 -11.66
CA LYS A 195 -3.64 21.83 -10.49
C LYS A 195 -4.98 21.23 -10.89
N GLU A 196 -5.16 19.94 -10.65
CA GLU A 196 -6.37 19.19 -11.02
C GLU A 196 -6.76 18.23 -9.91
N ASP A 197 -8.06 18.06 -9.72
CA ASP A 197 -8.60 17.02 -8.85
C ASP A 197 -8.79 15.74 -9.68
N VAL A 198 -8.09 14.69 -9.29
CA VAL A 198 -8.12 13.39 -9.96
C VAL A 198 -9.02 12.45 -9.16
N PRO A 199 -10.10 11.92 -9.76
CA PRO A 199 -10.94 10.93 -9.10
C PRO A 199 -10.17 9.62 -8.98
N ILE A 200 -10.11 9.10 -7.77
CA ILE A 200 -9.43 7.84 -7.48
C ILE A 200 -10.45 6.78 -7.15
N ASP A 201 -10.42 5.71 -7.93
CA ASP A 201 -11.07 4.48 -7.55
C ASP A 201 -10.03 3.38 -7.37
N PHE A 202 -9.54 3.27 -6.14
CA PHE A 202 -8.66 2.17 -5.76
C PHE A 202 -9.29 0.79 -6.01
N LYS A 203 -10.63 0.65 -6.17
CA LYS A 203 -11.24 -0.64 -6.52
C LYS A 203 -10.89 -1.10 -7.93
N MET A 204 -10.72 -0.17 -8.85
CA MET A 204 -10.43 -0.46 -10.25
C MET A 204 -8.96 -0.21 -10.62
N GLN A 205 -8.22 0.51 -9.77
CA GLN A 205 -6.89 1.00 -10.10
C GLN A 205 -5.86 0.52 -9.07
N ALA A 206 -4.83 -0.17 -9.54
CA ALA A 206 -3.59 -0.31 -8.78
C ALA A 206 -2.82 1.00 -8.94
N LEU A 207 -2.77 1.80 -7.89
CA LEU A 207 -2.09 3.09 -7.90
C LEU A 207 -0.63 2.92 -7.54
N MET A 208 0.23 3.69 -8.21
CA MET A 208 1.65 3.76 -7.88
C MET A 208 1.96 5.13 -7.29
N ILE A 209 2.66 5.12 -6.15
CA ILE A 209 3.25 6.33 -5.58
C ILE A 209 4.76 6.20 -5.54
N TYR A 210 5.46 7.33 -5.57
CA TYR A 210 6.90 7.37 -5.43
C TYR A 210 7.27 8.27 -4.25
N ARG A 211 8.19 7.78 -3.42
CA ARG A 211 8.76 8.52 -2.30
C ARG A 211 10.27 8.55 -2.46
N CYS A 212 10.88 9.65 -2.02
CA CYS A 212 12.33 9.73 -1.94
C CYS A 212 12.81 8.80 -0.83
N ASP A 213 13.94 8.14 -1.06
CA ASP A 213 14.64 7.42 -0.01
C ASP A 213 15.13 8.43 1.05
N PRO A 214 14.81 8.21 2.35
CA PRO A 214 15.22 9.11 3.43
C PRO A 214 16.73 9.35 3.54
N ALA A 215 17.56 8.44 2.98
CA ALA A 215 19.01 8.58 2.99
C ALA A 215 19.53 9.72 2.08
N PHE A 216 18.71 10.24 1.16
CA PHE A 216 19.08 11.30 0.24
C PHE A 216 18.53 12.64 0.68
N LYS A 217 19.27 13.72 0.43
CA LYS A 217 18.77 15.08 0.66
C LYS A 217 17.63 15.38 -0.32
N HIS A 218 16.46 15.71 0.21
CA HIS A 218 15.27 16.10 -0.54
C HIS A 218 14.47 17.14 0.27
N ASN A 219 13.58 17.85 -0.42
CA ASN A 219 12.65 18.80 0.18
C ASN A 219 11.60 18.08 1.04
N THR A 220 11.10 18.72 2.09
CA THR A 220 9.98 18.19 2.89
C THR A 220 8.69 18.14 2.06
N PRO A 221 7.68 17.34 2.44
CA PRO A 221 6.38 17.34 1.76
C PRO A 221 5.79 18.73 1.52
N GLU A 222 5.85 19.62 2.51
CA GLU A 222 5.32 20.99 2.44
C GLU A 222 6.11 21.86 1.46
N GLU A 223 7.43 21.71 1.44
CA GLU A 223 8.30 22.40 0.48
C GLU A 223 8.05 21.91 -0.95
N VAL A 224 7.88 20.59 -1.15
CA VAL A 224 7.55 19.99 -2.45
C VAL A 224 6.23 20.54 -2.98
N ILE A 225 5.18 20.60 -2.14
CA ILE A 225 3.87 21.15 -2.49
C ILE A 225 4.00 22.64 -2.84
N THR A 226 4.65 23.43 -1.98
CA THR A 226 4.85 24.86 -2.20
C THR A 226 5.54 25.13 -3.53
N LYS A 227 6.61 24.38 -3.84
CA LYS A 227 7.35 24.49 -5.10
C LYS A 227 6.50 24.09 -6.30
N ALA A 228 5.68 23.05 -6.18
CA ALA A 228 4.78 22.65 -7.25
C ALA A 228 3.73 23.74 -7.53
N GLU A 229 3.10 24.28 -6.48
CA GLU A 229 2.06 25.30 -6.60
C GLU A 229 2.58 26.64 -7.15
N GLN A 230 3.79 27.07 -6.76
CA GLN A 230 4.42 28.28 -7.28
C GLN A 230 4.64 28.26 -8.80
N ARG A 231 4.64 27.08 -9.42
CA ARG A 231 4.88 26.90 -10.85
C ARG A 231 3.59 26.80 -11.68
N ILE A 232 2.42 26.82 -11.05
CA ILE A 232 1.13 26.75 -11.77
C ILE A 232 1.06 27.85 -12.83
N GLY A 233 0.65 27.47 -14.05
CA GLY A 233 0.57 28.37 -15.21
C GLY A 233 1.87 28.49 -16.01
N GLU A 234 2.99 27.92 -15.53
CA GLU A 234 4.22 27.88 -16.32
C GLU A 234 4.00 27.07 -17.61
N GLN A 235 4.33 27.68 -18.75
CA GLN A 235 4.21 27.06 -20.09
C GLN A 235 5.58 26.80 -20.73
N SER A 236 6.65 27.37 -20.15
CA SER A 236 8.00 27.41 -20.69
C SER A 236 8.71 26.07 -20.51
N TRP A 237 8.51 25.17 -21.47
CA TRP A 237 9.26 23.93 -21.49
C TRP A 237 9.91 23.58 -22.85
N LYS A 238 11.17 23.13 -22.79
CA LYS A 238 12.06 22.74 -23.89
C LYS A 238 11.88 21.25 -24.28
N ILE A 239 11.36 20.99 -25.48
CA ILE A 239 11.06 19.70 -26.18
C ILE A 239 11.85 18.42 -25.82
N MET A 240 13.04 18.47 -25.21
CA MET A 240 13.88 17.31 -24.85
C MET A 240 14.05 17.06 -23.33
N SER A 241 13.52 17.92 -22.43
CA SER A 241 13.84 17.93 -20.98
C SER A 241 12.75 17.85 -19.88
N ASN A 242 11.43 17.68 -20.09
CA ASN A 242 10.36 17.69 -19.07
C ASN A 242 9.20 16.79 -19.50
N SER A 243 9.14 15.65 -18.82
CA SER A 243 7.92 14.93 -18.57
C SER A 243 7.30 15.41 -17.25
N SER A 244 6.06 14.99 -16.98
CA SER A 244 5.46 15.01 -15.65
C SER A 244 6.43 14.52 -14.57
N TRP A 245 7.15 13.43 -14.85
CA TRP A 245 8.15 12.88 -13.95
C TRP A 245 9.28 13.87 -13.63
N LYS A 246 9.87 14.51 -14.63
CA LYS A 246 10.96 15.48 -14.40
C LYS A 246 10.48 16.72 -13.66
N PHE A 247 9.24 17.15 -13.90
CA PHE A 247 8.61 18.20 -13.09
C PHE A 247 8.55 17.79 -11.62
N CYS A 248 8.03 16.59 -11.32
CA CYS A 248 7.93 16.10 -9.95
C CYS A 248 9.31 15.97 -9.29
N LEU A 249 10.30 15.42 -9.99
CA LEU A 249 11.68 15.33 -9.47
C LEU A 249 12.28 16.70 -9.17
N HIS A 250 12.00 17.71 -9.99
CA HIS A 250 12.46 19.07 -9.73
C HIS A 250 11.88 19.60 -8.41
N CYS A 251 10.59 19.37 -8.15
CA CYS A 251 9.97 19.77 -6.89
C CYS A 251 10.54 19.02 -5.67
N ILE A 252 11.06 17.80 -5.85
CA ILE A 252 11.66 17.00 -4.76
C ILE A 252 13.09 17.41 -4.43
N PHE A 253 13.92 17.71 -5.44
CA PHE A 253 15.37 17.84 -5.25
C PHE A 253 15.93 19.26 -5.36
N ASN A 254 15.23 20.18 -6.04
CA ASN A 254 15.65 21.57 -6.21
C ASN A 254 14.73 22.48 -5.42
#